data_AF-A0A7J6U427-F1
#
_entry.id   AF-A0A7J6U427-F1
#
_cell.length_a   1.000
_cell.length_b   1.000
_cell.length_c   1.000
_cell.angle_alpha   90.00
_cell.angle_beta   90.00
_cell.angle_gamma   90.00
#
_symmetry.space_group_name_H-M   'P 1'
#
loop_
_entity.id
_entity.type
_entity.pdbx_description
1 polymer ?
#
loop_
_entity_poly.entity_id
_entity_poly.type
_entity_poly.pdbx_seq_one_letter_code
_entity_poly.pdbx_strand_id
1 'polypeptide(L)'
;APATSPPESTRNLTFASRLGGEEGLRECTIRVLEIYKKQCDRDGYFDEAWEASESLRKLKYEQTRVLREEVRRRHAEELRSLQKYIQQQRTEYYRQWEEERLPNLKRAVEDIRESLVRRQALARDELHRKLRKRRYRVAASGKVLDMLARARSLTLRDDYGKARLLLGEVEKEDSRSRMEEQAHEEDRVCRLMRELADRQRKERTMVEGKIQDMRQEVLRQQQREFEDLERRAGRKLAALRTKQKKELSEMVRDGPSFEGGRADEATVAPASRTTCFSIIESLVGNKDPTMRGQPKPRLPRLHFVNDPSSTTVAFTCR
;
A
#
# COMPACT_ATOMS: atom_id res chain seq x y z
N ALA A 1 59.33 71.90 -5.39
CA ALA A 1 58.65 71.31 -6.54
C ALA A 1 57.51 70.43 -6.03
N PRO A 2 56.24 70.69 -6.37
CA PRO A 2 55.12 69.91 -5.86
C PRO A 2 54.94 68.61 -6.65
N ALA A 3 54.60 67.55 -5.93
CA ALA A 3 54.37 66.21 -6.43
C ALA A 3 53.07 66.14 -7.25
N THR A 4 53.20 65.67 -8.49
CA THR A 4 52.10 65.34 -9.41
C THR A 4 51.47 64.02 -9.00
N SER A 5 50.22 64.06 -8.55
CA SER A 5 49.35 62.89 -8.41
C SER A 5 48.91 62.35 -9.78
N PRO A 6 48.81 61.02 -9.98
CA PRO A 6 48.33 60.45 -11.23
C PRO A 6 46.81 60.64 -11.39
N PRO A 7 46.30 60.70 -12.63
CA PRO A 7 44.89 60.98 -12.91
C PRO A 7 43.96 59.86 -12.42
N GLU A 8 42.84 60.25 -11.81
CA GLU A 8 41.79 59.40 -11.23
C GLU A 8 41.04 58.50 -12.24
N SER A 9 41.44 58.53 -13.52
CA SER A 9 40.75 57.85 -14.61
C SER A 9 40.86 56.31 -14.58
N THR A 10 41.79 55.75 -13.81
CA THR A 10 42.02 54.29 -13.75
C THR A 10 41.29 53.59 -12.61
N ARG A 11 40.68 54.33 -11.67
CA ARG A 11 39.97 53.73 -10.52
C ARG A 11 38.57 53.21 -10.84
N ASN A 12 37.96 53.64 -11.94
CA ASN A 12 36.61 53.18 -12.31
C ASN A 12 36.61 51.88 -13.12
N LEU A 13 37.75 51.49 -13.72
CA LEU A 13 37.87 50.25 -14.50
C LEU A 13 38.13 49.01 -13.64
N THR A 14 38.56 49.18 -12.39
CA THR A 14 38.89 48.05 -11.49
C THR A 14 37.70 47.51 -10.70
N PHE A 15 36.55 48.20 -10.70
CA PHE A 15 35.34 47.72 -10.04
C PHE A 15 34.54 46.74 -10.91
N ALA A 16 34.63 46.86 -12.24
CA ALA A 16 33.94 46.00 -13.19
C ALA A 16 34.44 44.53 -13.17
N SER A 17 35.68 44.29 -12.73
CA SER A 17 36.31 42.96 -12.80
C SER A 17 35.96 42.01 -11.64
N ARG A 18 35.14 42.43 -10.65
CA ARG A 18 34.77 41.59 -9.49
C ARG A 18 33.31 41.10 -9.47
N LEU A 19 32.49 41.49 -10.44
CA LEU A 19 31.11 41.03 -10.58
C LEU A 19 31.01 40.28 -11.91
N GLY A 20 30.41 39.09 -11.93
CA GLY A 20 30.30 38.22 -13.12
C GLY A 20 30.10 39.01 -14.41
N GLY A 21 31.05 38.88 -15.34
CA GLY A 21 31.49 39.92 -16.27
C GLY A 21 30.48 40.48 -17.27
N GLU A 22 29.27 39.93 -17.37
CA GLU A 22 28.19 40.47 -18.22
C GLU A 22 27.05 41.11 -17.43
N GLU A 23 26.65 40.53 -16.29
CA GLU A 23 25.61 41.08 -15.41
C GLU A 23 26.09 42.36 -14.73
N GLY A 24 27.31 42.35 -14.21
CA GLY A 24 27.94 43.53 -13.62
C GLY A 24 28.13 44.66 -14.63
N LEU A 25 28.40 44.32 -15.88
CA LEU A 25 28.56 45.30 -16.97
C LEU A 25 27.21 45.94 -17.33
N ARG A 26 26.13 45.15 -17.41
CA ARG A 26 24.77 45.64 -17.69
C ARG A 26 24.26 46.56 -16.58
N GLU A 27 24.46 46.20 -15.32
CA GLU A 27 24.08 47.07 -14.19
C GLU A 27 24.86 48.39 -14.18
N CYS A 28 26.16 48.34 -14.49
CA CYS A 28 26.97 49.55 -14.64
C CYS A 28 26.46 50.42 -15.79
N THR A 29 26.12 49.83 -16.94
CA THR A 29 25.55 50.55 -18.09
C THR A 29 24.21 51.21 -17.76
N ILE A 30 23.33 50.57 -16.98
CA ILE A 30 22.08 51.20 -16.49
C ILE A 30 22.41 52.42 -15.65
N ARG A 31 23.31 52.29 -14.66
CA ARG A 31 23.67 53.41 -13.78
C ARG A 31 24.29 54.57 -14.56
N VAL A 32 25.17 54.28 -15.50
CA VAL A 32 25.80 55.30 -16.36
C VAL A 32 24.75 56.02 -17.20
N LEU A 33 23.84 55.28 -17.84
CA LEU A 33 22.76 55.90 -18.63
C LEU A 33 21.78 56.69 -17.76
N GLU A 34 21.51 56.28 -16.52
CA GLU A 34 20.68 57.04 -15.57
C GLU A 34 21.33 58.35 -15.13
N ILE A 35 22.65 58.34 -14.92
CA ILE A 35 23.43 59.55 -14.60
C ILE A 35 23.48 60.46 -15.83
N TYR A 36 23.77 59.90 -17.01
CA TYR A 36 23.84 60.63 -18.27
C TYR A 36 22.51 61.30 -18.62
N LYS A 37 21.39 60.58 -18.51
CA LYS A 37 20.05 61.16 -18.69
C LYS A 37 19.81 62.36 -17.77
N LYS A 38 20.08 62.21 -16.47
CA LYS A 38 19.91 63.28 -15.48
C LYS A 38 20.79 64.50 -15.77
N GLN A 39 21.93 64.31 -16.41
CA GLN A 39 22.84 65.38 -16.80
C GLN A 39 22.33 66.10 -18.05
N CYS A 40 21.93 65.36 -19.09
CA CYS A 40 21.31 65.93 -20.29
C CYS A 40 20.01 66.71 -19.98
N ASP A 41 19.16 66.18 -19.09
CA ASP A 41 17.94 66.84 -18.61
C ASP A 41 18.23 68.18 -17.88
N ARG A 42 19.38 68.27 -17.18
CA ARG A 42 19.81 69.49 -16.47
C ARG A 42 20.42 70.53 -17.41
N ASP A 43 21.15 70.06 -18.42
CA ASP A 43 21.93 70.90 -19.33
C ASP A 43 21.10 71.37 -20.55
N GLY A 44 19.86 70.89 -20.71
CA GLY A 44 18.94 71.28 -21.78
C GLY A 44 19.09 70.49 -23.08
N TYR A 45 19.85 69.40 -23.06
CA TYR A 45 20.07 68.47 -24.17
C TYR A 45 18.94 67.43 -24.23
N PHE A 46 17.76 67.85 -24.67
CA PHE A 46 16.54 67.04 -24.58
C PHE A 46 16.52 65.84 -25.53
N ASP A 47 17.13 65.94 -26.71
CA ASP A 47 17.20 64.85 -27.69
C ASP A 47 18.08 63.71 -27.16
N GLU A 48 19.24 64.05 -26.59
CA GLU A 48 20.16 63.09 -25.97
C GLU A 48 19.57 62.47 -24.70
N ALA A 49 18.81 63.24 -23.91
CA ALA A 49 18.07 62.71 -22.76
C ALA A 49 16.97 61.73 -23.18
N TRP A 50 16.30 61.98 -24.30
CA TRP A 50 15.31 61.09 -24.89
C TRP A 50 15.93 59.77 -25.36
N GLU A 51 17.04 59.82 -26.12
CA GLU A 51 17.77 58.64 -26.59
C GLU A 51 18.32 57.79 -25.42
N ALA A 52 18.85 58.45 -24.38
CA ALA A 52 19.28 57.78 -23.16
C ALA A 52 18.10 57.12 -22.43
N SER A 53 16.93 57.75 -22.42
CA SER A 53 15.70 57.21 -21.84
C SER A 53 15.17 55.98 -22.61
N GLU A 54 15.19 56.01 -23.94
CA GLU A 54 14.87 54.84 -24.78
C GLU A 54 15.84 53.68 -24.54
N SER A 55 17.13 53.99 -24.50
CA SER A 55 18.19 52.98 -24.29
C SER A 55 18.07 52.34 -22.91
N LEU A 56 17.78 53.13 -21.87
CA LEU A 56 17.46 52.64 -20.52
C LEU A 56 16.23 51.73 -20.51
N ARG A 57 15.17 52.12 -21.23
CA ARG A 57 13.94 51.33 -21.31
C ARG A 57 14.19 49.95 -21.94
N LYS A 58 14.90 49.92 -23.07
CA LYS A 58 15.28 48.67 -23.77
C LYS A 58 16.15 47.78 -22.88
N LEU A 59 17.15 48.36 -22.21
CA LEU A 59 18.08 47.61 -21.39
C LEU A 59 17.43 47.05 -20.10
N LYS A 60 16.56 47.83 -19.43
CA LYS A 60 15.77 47.35 -18.28
C LYS A 60 14.77 46.26 -18.66
N TYR A 61 14.18 46.35 -19.86
CA TYR A 61 13.29 45.32 -20.39
C TYR A 61 14.03 44.00 -20.63
N GLU A 62 15.17 44.04 -21.33
CA GLU A 62 15.99 42.86 -21.59
C GLU A 62 16.51 42.22 -20.30
N GLN A 63 16.96 43.02 -19.33
CA GLN A 63 17.37 42.51 -18.01
C GLN A 63 16.20 41.82 -17.29
N THR A 64 15.00 42.42 -17.29
CA THR A 64 13.81 41.82 -16.70
C THR A 64 13.42 40.52 -17.42
N ARG A 65 13.60 40.44 -18.74
CA ARG A 65 13.33 39.22 -19.52
C ARG A 65 14.26 38.08 -19.12
N VAL A 66 15.57 38.33 -19.07
CA VAL A 66 16.59 37.33 -18.69
C VAL A 66 16.32 36.81 -17.28
N LEU A 67 16.11 37.70 -16.31
CA LEU A 67 15.79 37.33 -14.93
C LEU A 67 14.53 36.46 -14.85
N ARG A 68 13.48 36.78 -15.62
CA ARG A 68 12.25 35.97 -15.67
C ARG A 68 12.49 34.58 -16.25
N GLU A 69 13.32 34.45 -17.28
CA GLU A 69 13.68 33.16 -17.87
C GLU A 69 14.48 32.30 -16.89
N GLU A 70 15.42 32.88 -16.16
CA GLU A 70 16.18 32.21 -15.11
C GLU A 70 15.30 31.74 -13.96
N VAL A 71 14.38 32.59 -13.48
CA VAL A 71 13.41 32.23 -12.45
C VAL A 71 12.53 31.07 -12.91
N ARG A 72 12.01 31.12 -14.14
CA ARG A 72 11.23 30.01 -14.73
C ARG A 72 12.06 28.71 -14.81
N ARG A 73 13.34 28.80 -15.18
CA ARG A 73 14.24 27.63 -15.23
C ARG A 73 14.42 27.02 -13.83
N ARG A 74 14.72 27.85 -12.82
CA ARG A 74 14.83 27.42 -11.42
C ARG A 74 13.54 26.78 -10.94
N HIS A 75 12.38 27.39 -11.20
CA HIS A 75 11.07 26.83 -10.85
C HIS A 75 10.81 25.47 -11.48
N ALA A 76 11.20 25.28 -12.74
CA ALA A 76 11.07 24.01 -13.45
C ALA A 76 12.01 22.93 -12.88
N GLU A 77 13.20 23.30 -12.42
CA GLU A 77 14.14 22.39 -11.75
C GLU A 77 13.64 21.98 -10.36
N GLU A 78 13.14 22.93 -9.55
CA GLU A 78 12.52 22.66 -8.25
C GLU A 78 11.28 21.76 -8.35
N LEU A 79 10.44 21.98 -9.37
CA LEU A 79 9.27 21.13 -9.59
C LEU A 79 9.70 19.70 -9.94
N ARG A 80 10.70 19.56 -10.82
CA ARG A 80 11.24 18.25 -11.21
C ARG A 80 11.88 17.52 -10.02
N SER A 81 12.62 18.22 -9.16
CA SER A 81 13.23 17.61 -7.97
C SER A 81 12.17 17.17 -6.97
N LEU A 82 11.13 17.99 -6.73
CA LEU A 82 10.03 17.62 -5.85
C LEU A 82 9.22 16.44 -6.39
N GLN A 83 8.96 16.38 -7.70
CA GLN A 83 8.29 15.23 -8.33
C GLN A 83 9.11 13.94 -8.17
N LYS A 84 10.42 13.99 -8.43
CA LYS A 84 11.32 12.85 -8.21
C LYS A 84 11.30 12.38 -6.77
N TYR A 85 11.36 13.31 -5.82
CA TYR A 85 11.29 13.00 -4.40
C TYR A 85 9.95 12.32 -4.01
N ILE A 86 8.82 12.84 -4.48
CA ILE A 86 7.50 12.22 -4.25
C ILE A 86 7.45 10.80 -4.84
N GLN A 87 8.01 10.62 -6.04
CA GLN A 87 8.04 9.32 -6.69
C GLN A 87 8.92 8.32 -5.93
N GLN A 88 10.09 8.75 -5.44
CA GLN A 88 10.96 7.94 -4.58
C GLN A 88 10.23 7.51 -3.30
N GLN A 89 9.56 8.45 -2.62
CA GLN A 89 8.78 8.15 -1.41
C GLN A 89 7.66 7.12 -1.69
N ARG A 90 7.00 7.22 -2.85
CA ARG A 90 5.98 6.24 -3.26
C ARG A 90 6.59 4.86 -3.54
N THR A 91 7.74 4.80 -4.19
CA THR A 91 8.46 3.55 -4.45
C THR A 91 8.93 2.91 -3.14
N GLU A 92 9.52 3.68 -2.23
CA GLU A 92 9.93 3.21 -0.91
C GLU A 92 8.76 2.66 -0.10
N TYR A 93 7.61 3.34 -0.16
CA TYR A 93 6.38 2.89 0.47
C TYR A 93 5.91 1.53 -0.08
N TYR A 94 5.84 1.37 -1.41
CA TYR A 94 5.48 0.08 -2.00
C TYR A 94 6.48 -1.02 -1.63
N ARG A 95 7.78 -0.69 -1.65
CA ARG A 95 8.84 -1.62 -1.28
C ARG A 95 8.67 -2.13 0.14
N GLN A 96 8.43 -1.24 1.12
CA GLN A 96 8.18 -1.62 2.51
C GLN A 96 6.96 -2.56 2.64
N TRP A 97 5.90 -2.30 1.88
CA TRP A 97 4.72 -3.14 1.89
C TRP A 97 4.97 -4.53 1.29
N GLU A 98 5.66 -4.60 0.15
CA GLU A 98 5.95 -5.84 -0.57
C GLU A 98 6.99 -6.71 0.14
N GLU A 99 8.06 -6.11 0.66
CA GLU A 99 9.21 -6.83 1.22
C GLU A 99 9.03 -7.18 2.70
N GLU A 100 8.33 -6.35 3.47
CA GLU A 100 8.27 -6.51 4.93
C GLU A 100 6.86 -6.82 5.41
N ARG A 101 5.89 -5.92 5.14
CA ARG A 101 4.58 -5.97 5.80
C ARG A 101 3.70 -7.11 5.31
N LEU A 102 3.57 -7.30 4.00
CA LEU A 102 2.78 -8.41 3.44
C LEU A 102 3.37 -9.79 3.78
N PRO A 103 4.71 -10.00 3.71
CA PRO A 103 5.33 -11.23 4.18
C PRO A 103 5.10 -11.48 5.68
N ASN A 104 5.20 -10.46 6.53
CA ASN A 104 4.93 -10.61 7.95
C ASN A 104 3.47 -11.01 8.23
N LEU A 105 2.50 -10.44 7.49
CA LEU A 105 1.11 -10.89 7.56
C LEU A 105 0.95 -12.36 7.14
N LYS A 106 1.62 -12.78 6.06
CA LYS A 106 1.57 -14.18 5.59
C LYS A 106 2.10 -15.14 6.66
N ARG A 107 3.26 -14.84 7.25
CA ARG A 107 3.84 -15.63 8.35
C ARG A 107 2.90 -15.71 9.54
N ALA A 108 2.33 -14.59 9.98
CA ALA A 108 1.37 -14.58 11.09
C ALA A 108 0.12 -15.43 10.79
N VAL A 109 -0.37 -15.41 9.54
CA VAL A 109 -1.50 -16.26 9.10
C VAL A 109 -1.12 -17.73 9.10
N GLU A 110 0.08 -18.07 8.63
CA GLU A 110 0.62 -19.42 8.65
C GLU A 110 0.77 -19.94 10.08
N ASP A 111 1.35 -19.15 10.98
CA ASP A 111 1.51 -19.48 12.41
C ASP A 111 0.15 -19.77 13.08
N ILE A 112 -0.87 -18.96 12.79
CA ILE A 112 -2.22 -19.17 13.31
C ILE A 112 -2.80 -20.49 12.80
N ARG A 113 -2.61 -20.80 11.52
CA ARG A 113 -3.08 -22.06 10.90
C ARG A 113 -2.35 -23.26 11.46
N GLU A 114 -1.04 -23.19 11.61
CA GLU A 114 -0.25 -24.24 12.24
C GLU A 114 -0.67 -24.49 13.69
N SER A 115 -0.85 -23.42 14.46
CA SER A 115 -1.33 -23.51 15.85
C SER A 115 -2.70 -24.17 15.93
N LEU A 116 -3.62 -23.85 15.00
CA LEU A 116 -4.90 -24.54 14.90
C LEU A 116 -4.74 -26.03 14.63
N VAL A 117 -3.92 -26.40 13.63
CA VAL A 117 -3.67 -27.81 13.29
C VAL A 117 -3.12 -28.58 14.48
N ARG A 118 -2.12 -28.02 15.19
CA ARG A 118 -1.53 -28.63 16.39
C ARG A 118 -2.56 -28.82 17.50
N ARG A 119 -3.38 -27.80 17.80
CA ARG A 119 -4.45 -27.91 18.81
C ARG A 119 -5.51 -28.96 18.45
N GLN A 120 -5.89 -29.05 17.17
CA GLN A 120 -6.84 -30.07 16.70
C GLN A 120 -6.28 -31.48 16.77
N ALA A 121 -5.00 -31.66 16.45
CA ALA A 121 -4.31 -32.94 16.58
C ALA A 121 -4.27 -33.41 18.04
N LEU A 122 -3.88 -32.51 18.96
CA LEU A 122 -3.85 -32.82 20.40
C LEU A 122 -5.23 -33.22 20.95
N ALA A 123 -6.29 -32.50 20.55
CA ALA A 123 -7.66 -32.82 20.96
C ALA A 123 -8.12 -34.21 20.46
N ARG A 124 -7.72 -34.59 19.24
CA ARG A 124 -8.00 -35.92 18.68
C ARG A 124 -7.25 -37.01 19.45
N ASP A 125 -5.97 -36.79 19.74
CA ASP A 125 -5.15 -37.74 20.48
C ASP A 125 -5.67 -37.93 21.92
N GLU A 126 -6.12 -36.86 22.57
CA GLU A 126 -6.72 -36.91 23.89
C GLU A 126 -8.02 -37.74 23.88
N LEU A 127 -8.87 -37.54 22.86
CA LEU A 127 -10.08 -38.36 22.69
C LEU A 127 -9.73 -39.83 22.48
N HIS A 128 -8.82 -40.13 21.56
CA HIS A 128 -8.36 -41.51 21.33
C HIS A 128 -7.81 -42.16 22.60
N ARG A 129 -7.04 -41.41 23.42
CA ARG A 129 -6.53 -41.90 24.70
C ARG A 129 -7.65 -42.20 25.69
N LYS A 130 -8.69 -41.36 25.75
CA LYS A 130 -9.88 -41.58 26.58
C LYS A 130 -10.65 -42.83 26.14
N LEU A 131 -10.81 -43.04 24.84
CA LEU A 131 -11.48 -44.21 24.28
C LEU A 131 -10.70 -45.51 24.55
N ARG A 132 -9.38 -45.51 24.36
CA ARG A 132 -8.53 -46.69 24.62
C ARG A 132 -8.59 -47.15 26.08
N LYS A 133 -8.62 -46.22 27.04
CA LYS A 133 -8.71 -46.54 28.48
C LYS A 133 -10.03 -47.22 28.87
N ARG A 134 -11.10 -47.02 28.09
CA ARG A 134 -12.46 -47.51 28.43
C ARG A 134 -12.80 -48.89 27.87
N ARG A 135 -12.04 -49.37 26.89
CA ARG A 135 -12.30 -50.63 26.16
C ARG A 135 -12.29 -51.91 27.02
N TYR A 136 -11.87 -51.83 28.29
CA TYR A 136 -11.62 -52.99 29.15
C TYR A 136 -12.58 -53.15 30.35
N ARG A 137 -13.78 -52.55 30.34
CA ARG A 137 -14.72 -52.67 31.46
C ARG A 137 -16.15 -53.03 31.00
N VAL A 138 -16.37 -54.29 30.67
CA VAL A 138 -17.73 -54.85 30.61
C VAL A 138 -17.90 -55.74 31.82
N ALA A 139 -18.72 -55.30 32.78
CA ALA A 139 -19.09 -56.11 33.94
C ALA A 139 -20.25 -57.04 33.55
N ALA A 140 -20.34 -58.21 34.19
CA ALA A 140 -21.50 -59.07 34.05
C ALA A 140 -22.76 -58.35 34.55
N SER A 141 -23.89 -58.51 33.86
CA SER A 141 -25.14 -57.89 34.28
C SER A 141 -25.64 -58.50 35.61
N GLY A 142 -26.36 -57.73 36.42
CA GLY A 142 -26.91 -58.21 37.69
C GLY A 142 -27.78 -59.48 37.51
N LYS A 143 -28.52 -59.55 36.40
CA LYS A 143 -29.32 -60.72 36.03
C LYS A 143 -28.46 -61.96 35.75
N VAL A 144 -27.32 -61.81 35.08
CA VAL A 144 -26.33 -62.88 34.86
C VAL A 144 -25.75 -63.35 36.19
N LEU A 145 -25.40 -62.43 37.09
CA LEU A 145 -24.90 -62.75 38.43
C LEU A 145 -25.94 -63.50 39.27
N ASP A 146 -27.21 -63.09 39.21
CA ASP A 146 -28.32 -63.74 39.92
C ASP A 146 -28.62 -65.15 39.38
N MET A 147 -28.54 -65.34 38.07
CA MET A 147 -28.70 -66.67 37.46
C MET A 147 -27.51 -67.58 37.78
N LEU A 148 -26.29 -67.05 37.81
CA LEU A 148 -25.11 -67.79 38.28
C LEU A 148 -25.24 -68.21 39.75
N ALA A 149 -25.72 -67.32 40.62
CA ALA A 149 -25.98 -67.64 42.03
C ALA A 149 -27.05 -68.74 42.18
N ARG A 150 -28.14 -68.66 41.39
CA ARG A 150 -29.18 -69.69 41.36
C ARG A 150 -28.66 -71.02 40.82
N ALA A 151 -27.86 -71.02 39.75
CA ALA A 151 -27.25 -72.23 39.20
C ALA A 151 -26.34 -72.92 40.24
N ARG A 152 -25.56 -72.14 41.00
CA ARG A 152 -24.76 -72.63 42.13
C ARG A 152 -25.63 -73.24 43.23
N SER A 153 -26.75 -72.60 43.57
CA SER A 153 -27.68 -73.13 44.58
C SER A 153 -28.33 -74.46 44.16
N LEU A 154 -28.61 -74.65 42.86
CA LEU A 154 -29.15 -75.89 42.31
C LEU A 154 -28.11 -77.01 42.28
N THR A 155 -26.84 -76.68 42.00
CA THR A 155 -25.74 -77.66 42.07
C THR A 155 -25.51 -78.14 43.50
N LEU A 156 -25.62 -77.26 44.50
CA LEU A 156 -25.53 -77.62 45.92
C LEU A 156 -26.70 -78.48 46.43
N ARG A 157 -27.80 -78.59 45.67
CA ARG A 157 -28.98 -79.41 45.97
C ARG A 157 -29.04 -80.70 45.15
N ASP A 158 -27.94 -81.07 44.48
CA ASP A 158 -27.85 -82.21 43.57
C ASP A 158 -28.81 -82.17 42.35
N ASP A 159 -29.37 -80.99 42.05
CA ASP A 159 -30.31 -80.74 40.94
C ASP A 159 -29.54 -80.44 39.62
N TYR A 160 -28.57 -81.29 39.27
CA TYR A 160 -27.58 -81.04 38.21
C TYR A 160 -28.19 -80.76 36.82
N GLY A 161 -29.28 -81.46 36.47
CA GLY A 161 -29.97 -81.28 35.18
C GLY A 161 -30.54 -79.87 35.01
N LYS A 162 -31.14 -79.31 36.07
CA LYS A 162 -31.69 -77.95 36.08
C LYS A 162 -30.58 -76.90 36.12
N ALA A 163 -29.50 -77.16 36.87
CA ALA A 163 -28.35 -76.26 36.93
C ALA A 163 -27.69 -76.11 35.54
N ARG A 164 -27.55 -77.20 34.77
CA ARG A 164 -26.97 -77.16 33.43
C ARG A 164 -27.83 -76.39 32.42
N LEU A 165 -29.16 -76.54 32.48
CA LEU A 165 -30.08 -75.75 31.66
C LEU A 165 -29.97 -74.25 31.97
N LEU A 166 -29.94 -73.90 33.26
CA LEU A 166 -29.80 -72.51 33.71
C LEU A 166 -28.45 -71.89 33.31
N LEU A 167 -27.36 -72.67 33.32
CA LEU A 167 -26.06 -72.23 32.80
C LEU A 167 -26.11 -71.93 31.28
N GLY A 168 -26.86 -72.72 30.50
CA GLY A 168 -27.08 -72.41 29.08
C GLY A 168 -27.89 -71.12 28.86
N GLU A 169 -28.79 -70.78 29.78
CA GLU A 169 -29.50 -69.49 29.77
C GLU A 169 -28.60 -68.33 30.20
N VAL A 170 -27.69 -68.55 31.14
CA VAL A 170 -26.65 -67.58 31.54
C VAL A 170 -25.79 -67.18 30.35
N GLU A 171 -25.30 -68.13 29.55
CA GLU A 171 -24.47 -67.84 28.37
C GLU A 171 -25.22 -67.00 27.32
N LYS A 172 -26.51 -67.30 27.10
CA LYS A 172 -27.36 -66.53 26.19
C LYS A 172 -27.64 -65.11 26.69
N GLU A 173 -27.92 -64.94 27.98
CA GLU A 173 -28.18 -63.61 28.53
C GLU A 173 -26.89 -62.78 28.65
N ASP A 174 -25.76 -63.40 28.98
CA ASP A 174 -24.45 -62.75 29.05
C ASP A 174 -24.01 -62.28 27.66
N SER A 175 -24.15 -63.12 26.63
CA SER A 175 -23.89 -62.70 25.25
C SER A 175 -24.82 -61.57 24.79
N ARG A 176 -26.13 -61.63 25.09
CA ARG A 176 -27.07 -60.54 24.77
C ARG A 176 -26.70 -59.24 25.48
N SER A 177 -26.47 -59.30 26.79
CA SER A 177 -26.10 -58.13 27.61
C SER A 177 -24.80 -57.49 27.11
N ARG A 178 -23.80 -58.31 26.74
CA ARG A 178 -22.55 -57.82 26.16
C ARG A 178 -22.74 -57.14 24.80
N MET A 179 -23.61 -57.66 23.94
CA MET A 179 -23.91 -57.01 22.66
C MET A 179 -24.65 -55.68 22.84
N GLU A 180 -25.62 -55.62 23.74
CA GLU A 180 -26.35 -54.38 24.07
C GLU A 180 -25.40 -53.31 24.63
N GLU A 181 -24.51 -53.68 25.57
CA GLU A 181 -23.50 -52.78 26.14
C GLU A 181 -22.49 -52.30 25.07
N GLN A 182 -22.06 -53.20 24.18
CA GLN A 182 -21.19 -52.85 23.06
C GLN A 182 -21.85 -51.85 22.11
N ALA A 183 -23.12 -52.08 21.72
CA ALA A 183 -23.87 -51.15 20.88
C ALA A 183 -24.01 -49.77 21.53
N HIS A 184 -24.30 -49.71 22.84
CA HIS A 184 -24.38 -48.44 23.56
C HIS A 184 -23.03 -47.70 23.64
N GLU A 185 -21.93 -48.41 23.83
CA GLU A 185 -20.60 -47.79 23.83
C GLU A 185 -20.21 -47.32 22.41
N GLU A 186 -20.54 -48.07 21.36
CA GLU A 186 -20.34 -47.65 19.96
C GLU A 186 -21.12 -46.37 19.62
N ASP A 187 -22.39 -46.30 20.01
CA ASP A 187 -23.23 -45.10 19.83
C ASP A 187 -22.65 -43.89 20.56
N ARG A 188 -22.11 -44.12 21.75
CA ARG A 188 -21.44 -43.07 22.53
C ARG A 188 -20.16 -42.60 21.87
N VAL A 189 -19.33 -43.53 21.38
CA VAL A 189 -18.10 -43.20 20.63
C VAL A 189 -18.45 -42.37 19.40
N CYS A 190 -19.48 -42.78 18.65
CA CYS A 190 -19.96 -42.03 17.49
C CYS A 190 -20.39 -40.60 17.87
N ARG A 191 -21.13 -40.43 18.97
CA ARG A 191 -21.51 -39.11 19.48
C ARG A 191 -20.30 -38.24 19.83
N LEU A 192 -19.34 -38.77 20.58
CA LEU A 192 -18.12 -38.02 20.96
C LEU A 192 -17.29 -37.61 19.74
N MET A 193 -17.19 -38.48 18.73
CA MET A 193 -16.48 -38.17 17.48
C MET A 193 -17.17 -37.05 16.70
N ARG A 194 -18.51 -37.06 16.63
CA ARG A 194 -19.30 -35.98 16.00
C ARG A 194 -19.13 -34.66 16.74
N GLU A 195 -19.24 -34.67 18.06
CA GLU A 195 -19.03 -33.46 18.88
C GLU A 195 -17.64 -32.86 18.70
N LEU A 196 -16.60 -33.69 18.62
CA LEU A 196 -15.24 -33.23 18.34
C LEU A 196 -15.16 -32.60 16.94
N ALA A 197 -15.71 -33.25 15.93
CA ALA A 197 -15.72 -32.74 14.55
C ALA A 197 -16.44 -31.38 14.46
N ASP A 198 -17.59 -31.23 15.14
CA ASP A 198 -18.33 -29.98 15.19
C ASP A 198 -17.55 -28.86 15.89
N ARG A 199 -16.87 -29.17 17.01
CA ARG A 199 -15.98 -28.22 17.69
C ARG A 199 -14.83 -27.77 16.78
N GLN A 200 -14.16 -28.72 16.12
CA GLN A 200 -13.06 -28.42 15.19
C GLN A 200 -13.53 -27.59 13.99
N ARG A 201 -14.75 -27.85 13.48
CA ARG A 201 -15.35 -27.06 12.41
C ARG A 201 -15.64 -25.63 12.85
N LYS A 202 -16.26 -25.44 14.02
CA LYS A 202 -16.55 -24.12 14.59
C LYS A 202 -15.26 -23.32 14.83
N GLU A 203 -14.23 -23.97 15.33
CA GLU A 203 -12.93 -23.33 15.55
C GLU A 203 -12.28 -22.91 14.23
N ARG A 204 -12.30 -23.77 13.19
CA ARG A 204 -11.82 -23.42 11.85
C ARG A 204 -12.53 -22.20 11.30
N THR A 205 -13.86 -22.14 11.40
CA THR A 205 -14.63 -20.99 10.91
C THR A 205 -14.28 -19.71 11.66
N MET A 206 -14.08 -19.79 12.98
CA MET A 206 -13.67 -18.63 13.78
C MET A 206 -12.26 -18.15 13.42
N VAL A 207 -11.32 -19.08 13.24
CA VAL A 207 -9.93 -18.75 12.86
C VAL A 207 -9.86 -18.16 11.46
N GLU A 208 -10.55 -18.73 10.48
CA GLU A 208 -10.58 -18.17 9.12
C GLU A 208 -11.29 -16.80 9.09
N GLY A 209 -12.32 -16.59 9.91
CA GLY A 209 -12.92 -15.27 10.12
C GLY A 209 -11.89 -14.26 10.64
N LYS A 210 -11.13 -14.62 11.68
CA LYS A 210 -10.05 -13.77 12.22
C LYS A 210 -8.96 -13.47 11.18
N ILE A 211 -8.56 -14.46 10.37
CA ILE A 211 -7.59 -14.28 9.28
C ILE A 211 -8.14 -13.29 8.24
N GLN A 212 -9.42 -13.38 7.91
CA GLN A 212 -10.07 -12.46 6.99
C GLN A 212 -10.10 -11.03 7.55
N ASP A 213 -10.43 -10.86 8.83
CA ASP A 213 -10.42 -9.55 9.50
C ASP A 213 -9.00 -8.94 9.50
N MET A 214 -7.98 -9.73 9.80
CA MET A 214 -6.58 -9.30 9.73
C MET A 214 -6.19 -8.81 8.32
N ARG A 215 -6.61 -9.54 7.28
CA ARG A 215 -6.36 -9.14 5.88
C ARG A 215 -7.07 -7.84 5.54
N GLN A 216 -8.32 -7.67 5.96
CA GLN A 216 -9.07 -6.45 5.71
C GLN A 216 -8.47 -5.26 6.44
N GLU A 217 -8.04 -5.42 7.69
CA GLU A 217 -7.42 -4.33 8.44
C GLU A 217 -6.10 -3.90 7.80
N VAL A 218 -5.27 -4.84 7.35
CA VAL A 218 -4.04 -4.53 6.63
C VAL A 218 -4.31 -3.77 5.32
N LEU A 219 -5.31 -4.19 4.55
CA LEU A 219 -5.71 -3.47 3.33
C LEU A 219 -6.21 -2.06 3.65
N ARG A 220 -7.01 -1.89 4.71
CA ARG A 220 -7.47 -0.57 5.17
C ARG A 220 -6.30 0.31 5.60
N GLN A 221 -5.33 -0.25 6.33
CA GLN A 221 -4.14 0.46 6.74
C GLN A 221 -3.32 0.90 5.52
N GLN A 222 -3.09 0.01 4.56
CA GLN A 222 -2.38 0.34 3.32
C GLN A 222 -3.08 1.45 2.54
N GLN A 223 -4.41 1.43 2.47
CA GLN A 223 -5.18 2.48 1.79
C GLN A 223 -5.05 3.83 2.51
N ARG A 224 -5.21 3.85 3.84
CA ARG A 224 -5.09 5.08 4.64
C ARG A 224 -3.70 5.71 4.52
N GLU A 225 -2.65 4.91 4.66
CA GLU A 225 -1.27 5.39 4.56
C GLU A 225 -0.94 5.91 3.15
N PHE A 226 -1.47 5.26 2.11
CA PHE A 226 -1.33 5.72 0.73
C PHE A 226 -2.03 7.06 0.50
N GLU A 227 -3.28 7.20 0.97
CA GLU A 227 -4.02 8.47 0.89
C GLU A 227 -3.31 9.59 1.67
N ASP A 228 -2.74 9.29 2.83
CA ASP A 228 -1.96 10.26 3.61
C ASP A 228 -0.68 10.69 2.87
N LEU A 229 -0.03 9.77 2.15
CA LEU A 229 1.12 10.08 1.31
C LEU A 229 0.73 10.97 0.12
N GLU A 230 -0.38 10.65 -0.56
CA GLU A 230 -0.91 11.48 -1.66
C GLU A 230 -1.33 12.87 -1.18
N ARG A 231 -2.02 12.96 -0.04
CA ARG A 231 -2.42 14.25 0.55
C ARG A 231 -1.20 15.10 0.90
N ARG A 232 -0.15 14.51 1.48
CA ARG A 232 1.10 15.22 1.78
C ARG A 232 1.83 15.67 0.51
N ALA A 233 1.88 14.82 -0.51
CA ALA A 233 2.47 15.14 -1.80
C ALA A 233 1.72 16.31 -2.49
N GLY A 234 0.38 16.25 -2.51
CA GLY A 234 -0.48 17.30 -3.06
C GLY A 234 -0.27 18.65 -2.36
N ARG A 235 -0.19 18.66 -1.02
CA ARG A 235 0.10 19.89 -0.25
C ARG A 235 1.46 20.48 -0.59
N LYS A 236 2.52 19.67 -0.69
CA LYS A 236 3.87 20.13 -1.05
C LYS A 236 3.90 20.73 -2.46
N LEU A 237 3.27 20.06 -3.44
CA LEU A 237 3.17 20.56 -4.81
C LEU A 237 2.36 21.87 -4.89
N ALA A 238 1.23 21.96 -4.19
CA ALA A 238 0.41 23.17 -4.15
C ALA A 238 1.16 24.35 -3.51
N ALA A 239 1.87 24.11 -2.40
CA ALA A 239 2.69 25.13 -1.74
C ALA A 239 3.79 25.64 -2.68
N LEU A 240 4.52 24.74 -3.36
CA LEU A 240 5.55 25.12 -4.32
C LEU A 240 4.97 25.95 -5.47
N ARG A 241 3.88 25.49 -6.10
CA ARG A 241 3.20 26.24 -7.18
C ARG A 241 2.74 27.63 -6.74
N THR A 242 2.26 27.75 -5.50
CA THR A 242 1.83 29.04 -4.94
C THR A 242 3.02 29.97 -4.74
N LYS A 243 4.15 29.45 -4.22
CA LYS A 243 5.40 30.22 -4.09
C LYS A 243 5.90 30.70 -5.45
N GLN A 244 5.94 29.82 -6.43
CA GLN A 244 6.38 30.12 -7.80
C GLN A 244 5.48 31.17 -8.47
N LYS A 245 4.15 31.05 -8.31
CA LYS A 245 3.19 32.04 -8.82
C LYS A 245 3.40 33.42 -8.20
N LYS A 246 3.67 33.50 -6.89
CA LYS A 246 3.93 34.76 -6.19
C LYS A 246 5.21 35.43 -6.71
N GLU A 247 6.31 34.69 -6.77
CA GLU A 247 7.60 35.20 -7.28
C GLU A 247 7.47 35.72 -8.72
N LEU A 248 6.78 34.98 -9.61
CA LEU A 248 6.53 35.45 -10.98
C LEU A 248 5.62 36.69 -11.02
N SER A 249 4.63 36.81 -10.12
CA SER A 249 3.74 37.97 -10.08
C SER A 249 4.43 39.23 -9.56
N GLU A 250 5.35 39.11 -8.60
CA GLU A 250 6.16 40.22 -8.09
C GLU A 250 7.07 40.77 -9.20
N MET A 251 7.69 39.89 -9.99
CA MET A 251 8.49 40.29 -11.15
C MET A 251 7.69 40.95 -12.29
N VAL A 252 6.36 40.75 -12.34
CA VAL A 252 5.48 41.44 -13.29
C VAL A 252 5.14 42.84 -12.80
N ARG A 253 4.89 43.00 -11.49
CA ARG A 253 4.59 44.29 -10.87
C ARG A 253 5.78 45.24 -10.88
N ASP A 254 6.99 44.70 -10.66
CA ASP A 254 8.20 45.51 -10.51
C ASP A 254 8.94 45.73 -11.85
N GLY A 255 8.39 45.21 -12.97
CA GLY A 255 8.96 45.36 -14.31
C GLY A 255 8.55 46.66 -15.02
N PRO A 256 9.40 47.22 -15.90
CA PRO A 256 9.06 48.41 -16.67
C PRO A 256 7.87 48.16 -17.58
N SER A 257 6.83 49.00 -17.50
CA SER A 257 5.67 48.97 -18.40
C SER A 257 6.08 49.36 -19.82
N PHE A 258 5.99 48.41 -20.74
CA PHE A 258 6.12 48.67 -22.17
C PHE A 258 4.79 49.17 -22.75
N GLU A 259 4.37 50.37 -22.38
CA GLU A 259 3.39 51.15 -23.16
C GLU A 259 4.10 51.65 -24.43
N GLY A 260 4.06 50.89 -25.51
CA GLY A 260 4.81 51.27 -26.71
C GLY A 260 4.98 50.18 -27.75
N GLY A 261 4.00 49.30 -27.92
CA GLY A 261 3.96 48.40 -29.04
C GLY A 261 2.75 47.49 -28.94
N ARG A 262 1.79 47.70 -29.85
CA ARG A 262 1.00 46.59 -30.35
C ARG A 262 2.01 45.57 -30.89
N ALA A 263 2.41 44.63 -30.04
CA ALA A 263 2.72 43.32 -30.54
C ALA A 263 1.40 42.81 -31.09
N ASP A 264 1.36 42.62 -32.41
CA ASP A 264 0.28 41.89 -33.04
C ASP A 264 -0.01 40.67 -32.17
N GLU A 265 -1.25 40.62 -31.66
CA GLU A 265 -1.91 39.40 -31.25
C GLU A 265 -1.95 38.48 -32.48
N ALA A 266 -0.80 37.91 -32.83
CA ALA A 266 -0.74 36.67 -33.55
C ALA A 266 -1.24 35.61 -32.58
N THR A 267 -2.57 35.53 -32.50
CA THR A 267 -3.37 34.31 -32.45
C THR A 267 -2.59 33.08 -32.00
N VAL A 268 -2.13 33.07 -30.75
CA VAL A 268 -1.96 31.80 -30.05
C VAL A 268 -3.38 31.42 -29.71
N ALA A 269 -4.01 30.74 -30.67
CA ALA A 269 -5.28 30.06 -30.49
C ALA A 269 -5.27 29.43 -29.10
N PRO A 270 -6.35 29.55 -28.31
CA PRO A 270 -6.46 28.85 -27.06
C PRO A 270 -6.34 27.36 -27.41
N ALA A 271 -5.14 26.79 -27.23
CA ALA A 271 -4.96 25.38 -27.17
C ALA A 271 -5.94 24.94 -26.08
N SER A 272 -6.97 24.29 -26.59
CA SER A 272 -8.17 23.84 -25.91
C SER A 272 -7.91 23.59 -24.42
N ARG A 273 -8.82 24.12 -23.60
CA ARG A 273 -8.97 23.86 -22.16
C ARG A 273 -9.11 22.37 -21.79
N THR A 274 -8.84 21.45 -22.72
CA THR A 274 -8.99 20.01 -22.62
C THR A 274 -7.66 19.27 -22.39
N THR A 275 -6.50 19.91 -22.57
CA THR A 275 -5.19 19.21 -22.46
C THR A 275 -4.58 19.19 -21.05
N CYS A 276 -5.25 19.75 -20.05
CA CYS A 276 -4.82 19.64 -18.64
C CYS A 276 -5.52 18.51 -17.87
N PHE A 277 -6.46 17.78 -18.50
CA PHE A 277 -7.08 16.60 -17.91
C PHE A 277 -6.55 15.27 -18.47
N SER A 278 -5.89 15.27 -19.64
CA SER A 278 -5.47 14.03 -20.30
C SER A 278 -4.20 13.38 -19.74
N ILE A 279 -3.32 14.11 -19.03
CA ILE A 279 -2.12 13.48 -18.41
C ILE A 279 -2.47 12.71 -17.12
N ILE A 280 -3.60 13.02 -16.49
CA ILE A 280 -4.07 12.28 -15.30
C ILE A 280 -4.80 10.99 -15.72
N GLU A 281 -5.43 10.95 -16.90
CA GLU A 281 -6.03 9.71 -17.44
C GLU A 281 -5.02 8.78 -18.12
N SER A 282 -3.91 9.29 -18.69
CA SER A 282 -2.91 8.43 -19.34
C SER A 282 -2.01 7.63 -18.36
N LEU A 283 -2.06 7.91 -17.05
CA LEU A 283 -1.35 7.13 -16.02
C LEU A 283 -2.28 6.40 -15.05
N VAL A 284 -3.60 6.60 -15.20
CA VAL A 284 -4.65 5.86 -14.49
C VAL A 284 -5.60 5.27 -15.54
N GLY A 285 -5.12 4.22 -16.21
CA GLY A 285 -5.97 3.26 -16.94
C GLY A 285 -6.54 3.73 -18.27
N ASN A 286 -5.85 3.35 -19.36
CA ASN A 286 -6.52 3.10 -20.64
C ASN A 286 -7.72 2.16 -20.44
N LYS A 287 -8.93 2.72 -20.49
CA LYS A 287 -10.13 2.02 -20.94
C LYS A 287 -10.48 2.58 -22.31
N ASP A 288 -10.09 1.85 -23.35
CA ASP A 288 -10.56 2.10 -24.71
C ASP A 288 -12.09 1.97 -24.78
N PRO A 289 -12.82 2.95 -25.36
CA PRO A 289 -14.24 2.84 -25.63
C PRO A 289 -14.48 2.53 -27.12
N THR A 290 -13.80 1.54 -27.72
CA THR A 290 -14.16 1.07 -29.08
C THR A 290 -13.58 -0.30 -29.42
N MET A 291 -13.93 -1.34 -28.66
CA MET A 291 -13.83 -2.73 -29.12
C MET A 291 -15.03 -3.53 -28.62
N ARG A 292 -16.19 -3.31 -29.26
CA ARG A 292 -17.24 -4.33 -29.27
C ARG A 292 -16.76 -5.43 -30.21
N GLY A 293 -16.49 -6.63 -29.68
CA GLY A 293 -16.53 -7.85 -30.49
C GLY A 293 -15.25 -8.68 -30.64
N GLN A 294 -14.29 -8.66 -29.71
CA GLN A 294 -13.24 -9.69 -29.67
C GLN A 294 -13.05 -10.30 -28.26
N PRO A 295 -12.73 -11.60 -28.16
CA PRO A 295 -12.81 -12.35 -26.92
C PRO A 295 -11.73 -11.91 -25.93
N LYS A 296 -12.14 -11.65 -24.68
CA LYS A 296 -11.25 -11.32 -23.56
C LYS A 296 -10.09 -12.34 -23.47
N PRO A 297 -8.84 -11.90 -23.24
CA PRO A 297 -7.78 -12.81 -22.83
C PRO A 297 -8.23 -13.47 -21.52
N ARG A 298 -8.36 -14.79 -21.54
CA ARG A 298 -8.72 -15.58 -20.37
C ARG A 298 -7.57 -15.49 -19.39
N LEU A 299 -7.78 -14.80 -18.27
CA LEU A 299 -6.98 -15.03 -17.06
C LEU A 299 -6.96 -16.54 -16.79
N PRO A 300 -5.83 -17.12 -16.34
CA PRO A 300 -5.79 -18.51 -15.94
C PRO A 300 -6.87 -18.74 -14.88
N ARG A 301 -7.87 -19.56 -15.22
CA ARG A 301 -8.86 -20.05 -14.27
C ARG A 301 -8.13 -20.94 -13.29
N LEU A 302 -7.91 -20.45 -12.07
CA LEU A 302 -7.57 -21.29 -10.93
C LEU A 302 -8.76 -22.21 -10.66
N HIS A 303 -8.69 -23.43 -11.19
CA HIS A 303 -9.57 -24.51 -10.79
C HIS A 303 -9.10 -25.00 -9.42
N PHE A 304 -9.80 -24.59 -8.37
CA PHE A 304 -9.71 -25.26 -7.08
C PHE A 304 -10.39 -26.62 -7.20
N VAL A 305 -9.60 -27.66 -7.49
CA VAL A 305 -10.02 -29.05 -7.30
C VAL A 305 -9.89 -29.33 -5.81
N ASN A 306 -11.03 -29.40 -5.14
CA ASN A 306 -11.11 -29.71 -3.72
C ASN A 306 -11.13 -31.24 -3.59
N ASP A 307 -9.96 -31.87 -3.71
CA ASP A 307 -9.80 -33.31 -3.51
C ASP A 307 -9.28 -33.57 -2.09
N PRO A 308 -10.07 -34.17 -1.18
CA PRO A 308 -9.68 -34.37 0.22
C PRO A 308 -8.64 -35.49 0.43
N SER A 309 -8.00 -36.01 -0.62
CA SER A 309 -7.13 -37.20 -0.56
C SER A 309 -5.77 -37.09 -1.27
N SER A 310 -5.37 -35.95 -1.84
CA SER A 310 -4.12 -35.86 -2.61
C SER A 310 -3.13 -34.83 -2.04
N THR A 311 -1.90 -35.28 -1.74
CA THR A 311 -0.79 -34.49 -1.18
C THR A 311 0.20 -34.01 -2.25
N THR A 312 -0.17 -33.97 -3.53
CA THR A 312 0.77 -33.64 -4.61
C THR A 312 0.20 -32.59 -5.56
N VAL A 313 0.83 -31.41 -5.58
CA VAL A 313 0.53 -30.35 -6.55
C VAL A 313 1.35 -30.60 -7.81
N ALA A 314 0.69 -31.02 -8.90
CA ALA A 314 1.31 -31.09 -10.22
C ALA A 314 1.09 -29.77 -10.97
N PHE A 315 2.18 -29.19 -11.48
CA PHE A 315 2.15 -28.07 -12.41
C PHE A 315 2.29 -28.61 -13.83
N THR A 316 1.28 -28.43 -14.67
CA THR A 316 1.40 -28.64 -16.12
C THR A 316 1.25 -27.30 -16.83
N CYS A 317 2.30 -26.87 -17.52
CA CYS A 317 2.23 -25.77 -18.48
C CYS A 317 1.62 -26.26 -19.79
N ARG A 318 0.68 -25.49 -20.33
CA ARG A 318 0.35 -25.45 -21.76
C ARG A 318 0.44 -24.01 -22.23
#